data_AF-A0A1T2LCH9-F1
#
_entry.id   AF-A0A1T2LCH9-F1
#
_cell.length_a   1.000
_cell.length_b   1.000
_cell.length_c   1.000
_cell.angle_alpha   90.00
_cell.angle_beta   90.00
_cell.angle_gamma   90.00
#
_symmetry.space_group_name_H-M   'P 1'
#
loop_
_entity.id
_entity.type
_entity.pdbx_description
1 polymer ?
#
loop_
_entity_poly.entity_id
_entity_poly.type
_entity_poly.pdbx_seq_one_letter_code
_entity_poly.pdbx_strand_id
1 'polypeptide(L)'
;MAETPDELTVNWSEDGIDVVKELDKQILTKGAWTTIIYRFQEWNRSKEEYSADKYTIRRYQKRNGQYQQKSKFNISSKEQAQKIIDALSEWTKD
;
A
#
# COMPACT_ATOMS: atom_id res chain seq x y z
N MET A 1 2.76 -7.36 -15.36
CA MET A 1 3.45 -7.53 -14.06
C MET A 1 4.58 -6.52 -14.02
N ALA A 2 4.85 -5.92 -12.87
CA ALA A 2 5.86 -4.87 -12.74
C ALA A 2 7.29 -5.44 -12.75
N GLU A 3 8.19 -4.83 -13.52
CA GLU A 3 9.62 -5.16 -13.56
C GLU A 3 10.42 -4.31 -12.57
N THR A 4 9.92 -3.13 -12.26
CA THR A 4 10.50 -2.18 -11.30
C THR A 4 9.59 -1.94 -10.10
N PRO A 5 10.12 -1.58 -8.92
CA PRO A 5 9.30 -1.17 -7.78
C PRO A 5 8.38 0.02 -8.08
N ASP A 6 8.82 0.94 -8.95
CA ASP A 6 8.10 2.16 -9.30
C ASP A 6 6.87 1.89 -10.19
N GLU A 7 6.80 0.75 -10.85
CA GLU A 7 5.60 0.29 -11.59
C GLU A 7 4.56 -0.40 -10.69
N LEU A 8 4.93 -0.81 -9.48
CA LEU A 8 3.98 -1.47 -8.57
C LEU A 8 2.95 -0.45 -8.08
N THR A 9 1.68 -0.80 -8.24
CA THR A 9 0.56 0.03 -7.81
C THR A 9 -0.51 -0.82 -7.13
N VAL A 10 -1.29 -0.17 -6.27
CA VAL A 10 -2.53 -0.70 -5.70
C VAL A 10 -3.78 -0.16 -6.37
N ASN A 11 -3.64 0.76 -7.34
CA ASN A 11 -4.78 1.31 -8.08
C ASN A 11 -5.51 0.19 -8.83
N TRP A 12 -6.83 0.16 -8.70
CA TRP A 12 -7.69 -0.80 -9.38
C TRP A 12 -8.98 -0.10 -9.80
N SER A 13 -9.31 -0.21 -11.09
CA SER A 13 -10.46 0.46 -11.68
C SER A 13 -11.45 -0.57 -12.24
N GLU A 14 -12.74 -0.35 -12.00
CA GLU A 14 -13.85 -1.15 -12.52
C GLU A 14 -14.88 -0.18 -13.10
N ASP A 15 -15.36 -0.46 -14.32
CA ASP A 15 -16.40 0.35 -15.00
C ASP A 15 -16.08 1.87 -15.05
N GLY A 16 -14.80 2.22 -15.15
CA GLY A 16 -14.33 3.62 -15.19
C GLY A 16 -14.21 4.30 -13.83
N ILE A 17 -14.44 3.58 -12.73
CA ILE A 17 -14.29 4.07 -11.35
C ILE A 17 -13.07 3.38 -10.71
N ASP A 18 -12.16 4.15 -10.11
CA ASP A 18 -11.09 3.60 -9.28
C ASP A 18 -11.67 3.03 -7.98
N VAL A 19 -12.06 1.75 -7.97
CA VAL A 19 -12.60 1.11 -6.77
C VAL A 19 -11.55 1.01 -5.64
N VAL A 20 -10.27 0.97 -6.01
CA VAL A 20 -9.14 1.26 -5.13
C VAL A 20 -8.33 2.36 -5.80
N LYS A 21 -8.30 3.53 -5.18
CA LYS A 21 -7.58 4.69 -5.68
C LYS A 21 -6.28 4.88 -4.92
N GLU A 22 -5.15 4.64 -5.58
CA GLU A 22 -3.84 4.96 -5.00
C GLU A 22 -3.67 6.48 -4.90
N LEU A 23 -3.24 6.95 -3.73
CA LEU A 23 -2.97 8.38 -3.49
C LEU A 23 -1.47 8.67 -3.44
N ASP A 24 -0.71 7.77 -2.82
CA ASP A 24 0.74 7.87 -2.72
C ASP A 24 1.36 6.50 -2.41
N LYS A 25 2.67 6.37 -2.60
CA LYS A 25 3.44 5.22 -2.17
C LYS A 25 4.86 5.61 -1.76
N GLN A 26 5.42 4.86 -0.82
CA GLN A 26 6.81 4.99 -0.40
C GLN A 26 7.50 3.63 -0.43
N ILE A 27 8.66 3.56 -1.07
CA ILE A 27 9.46 2.33 -1.15
C ILE A 27 10.34 2.25 0.10
N LEU A 28 10.02 1.31 0.99
CA LEU A 28 10.75 1.13 2.25
C LEU A 28 12.04 0.30 2.05
N THR A 29 12.01 -0.67 1.13
CA THR A 29 13.19 -1.49 0.78
C THR A 29 13.17 -1.85 -0.70
N LYS A 30 14.34 -1.91 -1.34
CA LYS A 30 14.53 -2.25 -2.77
C LYS A 30 15.35 -3.53 -2.94
N GLY A 31 15.18 -4.21 -4.08
CA GLY A 31 15.96 -5.39 -4.47
C GLY A 31 15.10 -6.58 -4.85
N ALA A 32 15.66 -7.80 -4.81
CA ALA A 32 14.92 -9.04 -5.10
C ALA A 32 13.71 -9.23 -4.18
N TRP A 33 13.79 -8.70 -2.96
CA TRP A 33 12.63 -8.49 -2.11
C TRP A 33 12.42 -7.00 -1.88
N THR A 34 11.20 -6.53 -2.08
CA THR A 34 10.85 -5.10 -2.03
C THR A 34 9.64 -4.91 -1.13
N THR A 35 9.70 -3.96 -0.20
CA THR A 35 8.55 -3.56 0.62
C THR A 35 8.14 -2.15 0.24
N ILE A 36 6.85 -1.96 -0.01
CA ILE A 36 6.25 -0.67 -0.33
C ILE A 36 5.08 -0.45 0.61
N ILE A 37 4.97 0.76 1.17
CA ILE A 37 3.75 1.24 1.81
C ILE A 37 2.97 2.10 0.82
N TYR A 38 1.66 1.90 0.76
CA TYR A 38 0.75 2.66 -0.07
C TYR A 38 -0.26 3.39 0.81
N ARG A 39 -0.63 4.60 0.40
CA ARG A 39 -1.80 5.31 0.87
C ARG A 39 -2.86 5.25 -0.23
N PHE A 40 -4.09 4.89 0.13
CA PHE A 40 -5.17 4.71 -0.85
C PHE A 40 -6.54 5.02 -0.24
N GLN A 41 -7.53 5.16 -1.09
CA GLN A 41 -8.94 5.20 -0.72
C GLN A 41 -9.71 4.09 -1.46
N GLU A 42 -10.83 3.66 -0.89
CA GLU A 42 -11.72 2.70 -1.53
C GLU A 42 -13.03 3.39 -1.91
N TRP A 43 -13.57 3.06 -3.07
CA TRP A 43 -14.87 3.54 -3.50
C TRP A 43 -15.99 2.85 -2.71
N ASN A 44 -16.84 3.64 -2.07
CA ASN A 44 -18.04 3.15 -1.44
C ASN A 44 -19.23 3.23 -2.41
N ARG A 45 -19.60 2.09 -3.01
CA ARG A 45 -20.70 2.01 -3.98
C ARG A 45 -22.06 2.46 -3.44
N SER A 46 -22.33 2.29 -2.14
CA SER A 46 -23.63 2.67 -1.58
C SER A 46 -23.75 4.15 -1.26
N LYS A 47 -22.62 4.83 -1.05
CA LYS A 47 -22.56 6.26 -0.72
C LYS A 47 -22.05 7.13 -1.86
N GLU A 48 -21.57 6.51 -2.93
CA GLU A 48 -20.95 7.18 -4.07
C GLU A 48 -19.82 8.15 -3.65
N GLU A 49 -18.99 7.71 -2.70
CA GLU A 49 -17.87 8.50 -2.18
C GLU A 49 -16.64 7.64 -1.96
N TYR A 50 -15.47 8.28 -1.94
CA TYR A 50 -14.23 7.63 -1.50
C TYR A 50 -14.15 7.59 0.02
N SER A 51 -13.65 6.48 0.57
CA SER A 51 -13.40 6.34 2.00
C SER A 51 -12.38 7.38 2.50
N ALA A 52 -12.26 7.49 3.83
CA ALA A 52 -11.08 8.11 4.43
C ALA A 52 -9.78 7.37 3.98
N ASP A 53 -8.63 8.01 4.22
CA ASP A 53 -7.32 7.41 3.95
C ASP A 53 -7.17 6.06 4.62
N LYS A 54 -6.70 5.08 3.84
CA LYS A 54 -6.25 3.77 4.28
C LYS A 54 -4.81 3.57 3.84
N TYR A 55 -4.14 2.61 4.47
CA TYR A 55 -2.76 2.28 4.16
C TYR A 55 -2.56 0.79 4.03
N THR A 56 -1.59 0.36 3.24
CA THR A 56 -1.22 -1.04 3.14
C THR A 56 0.27 -1.18 2.93
N ILE A 57 0.91 -2.06 3.70
CA ILE A 57 2.30 -2.44 3.52
C ILE A 57 2.29 -3.74 2.74
N ARG A 58 2.95 -3.77 1.58
CA ARG A 58 3.02 -4.94 0.72
C ARG A 58 4.46 -5.35 0.51
N ARG A 59 4.72 -6.65 0.64
CA ARG A 59 6.01 -7.27 0.30
C ARG A 59 5.90 -7.95 -1.05
N TYR A 60 6.87 -7.68 -1.89
CA TYR A 60 7.01 -8.25 -3.23
C TYR A 60 8.32 -9.03 -3.33
N GLN A 61 8.31 -10.08 -4.15
CA GLN A 61 9.50 -10.83 -4.53
C GLN A 61 9.64 -10.81 -6.06
N LYS A 62 10.83 -10.47 -6.55
CA LYS A 62 11.19 -10.54 -7.97
C LYS A 62 11.53 -11.98 -8.33
N ARG A 63 10.81 -12.56 -9.29
CA ARG A 63 11.09 -13.87 -9.89
C ARG A 63 10.96 -13.73 -11.40
N ASN A 64 11.90 -14.29 -12.16
CA ASN A 64 11.92 -14.23 -13.62
C ASN A 64 11.74 -12.81 -14.16
N GLY A 65 12.43 -11.84 -13.57
CA GLY A 65 12.37 -10.43 -13.98
C GLY A 65 11.16 -9.65 -13.48
N GLN A 66 10.18 -10.27 -12.81
CA GLN A 66 8.92 -9.63 -12.45
C GLN A 66 8.60 -9.74 -10.96
N TYR A 67 8.02 -8.68 -10.39
CA TYR A 67 7.59 -8.66 -9.00
C TYR A 67 6.23 -9.34 -8.82
N GLN A 68 6.16 -10.21 -7.81
CA GLN A 68 4.94 -10.84 -7.34
C GLN A 68 4.70 -10.48 -5.88
N GLN A 69 3.47 -10.09 -5.54
CA GLN A 69 3.09 -9.86 -4.15
C GLN A 69 3.17 -11.18 -3.36
N LYS A 70 3.76 -11.13 -2.17
CA LYS A 70 3.91 -12.29 -1.27
C LYS A 70 3.14 -12.13 0.04
N SER A 71 3.14 -10.94 0.61
CA SER A 71 2.36 -10.64 1.80
C SER A 71 1.85 -9.21 1.77
N LYS A 72 0.81 -8.96 2.55
CA LYS A 72 0.25 -7.65 2.77
C LYS A 72 -0.22 -7.49 4.21
N PHE A 73 -0.17 -6.27 4.71
CA PHE A 73 -0.77 -5.86 5.97
C PHE A 73 -1.54 -4.57 5.72
N ASN A 74 -2.83 -4.56 6.06
CA ASN A 74 -3.70 -3.41 5.88
C ASN A 74 -3.83 -2.62 7.17
N ILE A 75 -3.82 -1.30 7.04
CA ILE A 75 -4.01 -0.33 8.11
C ILE A 75 -5.27 0.46 7.74
N SER A 76 -6.35 0.20 8.47
CA SER A 76 -7.70 0.57 8.05
C SER A 76 -8.09 2.00 8.43
N SER A 77 -7.32 2.67 9.28
CA SER A 77 -7.59 4.04 9.70
C SER A 77 -6.32 4.82 10.03
N LYS A 78 -6.47 6.15 10.09
CA LYS A 78 -5.44 7.07 10.55
C LYS A 78 -5.05 6.82 12.01
N GLU A 79 -5.99 6.47 12.90
CA GLU A 79 -5.63 6.19 14.30
C GLU A 79 -4.76 4.92 14.41
N GLN A 80 -5.06 3.88 13.63
CA GLN A 80 -4.24 2.68 13.61
C GLN A 80 -2.83 2.98 13.07
N ALA A 81 -2.73 3.81 12.02
CA ALA A 81 -1.44 4.26 11.49
C ALA A 81 -0.64 5.02 12.55
N GLN A 82 -1.29 5.93 13.30
CA GLN A 82 -0.62 6.69 14.36
C GLN A 82 -0.08 5.78 15.46
N LYS A 83 -0.86 4.80 15.93
CA LYS A 83 -0.39 3.82 16.93
C LYS A 83 0.83 3.03 16.47
N ILE A 84 0.89 2.66 15.18
CA ILE A 84 2.05 1.98 14.59
C ILE A 84 3.26 2.93 14.58
N ILE A 85 3.08 4.19 14.18
CA ILE A 85 4.14 5.20 14.18
C ILE A 85 4.69 5.41 15.58
N ASP A 86 3.82 5.55 16.58
CA ASP A 86 4.22 5.79 17.97
C ASP A 86 5.04 4.61 18.52
N ALA A 87 4.54 3.38 18.34
CA ALA A 87 5.23 2.17 18.79
C ALA A 87 6.59 1.97 18.12
N LEU A 88 6.67 2.15 16.78
CA LEU A 88 7.93 2.04 16.06
C LEU A 88 8.91 3.13 16.48
N SER A 89 8.44 4.38 16.60
CA SER A 89 9.29 5.50 17.02
C SER A 89 9.80 5.34 18.44
N GLU A 90 9.03 4.72 19.34
CA GLU A 90 9.50 4.37 20.69
C GLU A 90 10.61 3.34 20.65
N TRP A 91 10.44 2.24 19.90
CA TRP A 91 11.43 1.15 19.84
C TRP A 91 12.70 1.50 19.06
N THR A 92 12.68 2.49 18.18
CA THR A 92 13.85 2.91 17.39
C THR A 92 14.63 4.07 18.01
N LYS A 93 14.29 4.51 19.22
CA LYS A 93 14.98 5.62 19.91
C LYS A 93 16.31 5.23 20.56
N ASP A 94 16.68 3.95 20.51
CA ASP A 94 17.96 3.42 21.01
C ASP A 94 19.09 3.54 19.98
#